data_AF-A0A930MCH7-F1
#
_entry.id   AF-A0A930MCH7-F1
#
_cell.length_a   1.000
_cell.length_b   1.000
_cell.length_c   1.000
_cell.angle_alpha   90.00
_cell.angle_beta   90.00
_cell.angle_gamma   90.00
#
_symmetry.space_group_name_H-M   'P 1'
#
loop_
_entity.id
_entity.type
_entity.pdbx_description
1 polymer ?
#
loop_
_entity_poly.entity_id
_entity_poly.type
_entity_poly.pdbx_seq_one_letter_code
_entity_poly.pdbx_strand_id
1 'polypeptide(L)'
;HKIAKYIGYEDIEGAILLDYYDQHILTIHEWDYIDVLWNNMAESVDECLRKGKAVCSFWECPCEIHLIAHENDFIKVYTNWNKKNYWLPKKAFFTTILLGANEFFRCLSSPPWQHRTYEPTIVHNFDIMGKVAKYSDSRWRDGQDNL
;
A
#
# COMPACT_ATOMS: atom_id res chain seq x y z
N HIS A 1 19.44 15.83 4.72
CA HIS A 1 18.51 16.05 3.60
C HIS A 1 19.27 16.30 2.31
N LYS A 2 19.46 15.27 1.45
CA LYS A 2 20.26 15.32 0.21
C LYS A 2 19.49 14.97 -1.08
N ILE A 3 18.25 14.50 -0.98
CA ILE A 3 17.53 13.84 -2.09
C ILE A 3 16.86 14.85 -3.02
N ALA A 4 16.31 15.94 -2.50
CA ALA A 4 15.41 16.79 -3.27
C ALA A 4 16.06 17.63 -4.39
N LYS A 5 17.39 17.77 -4.41
CA LYS A 5 18.11 18.33 -5.58
C LYS A 5 18.15 17.37 -6.78
N TYR A 6 17.80 16.11 -6.59
CA TYR A 6 17.70 15.09 -7.64
C TYR A 6 16.25 14.84 -8.07
N ILE A 7 15.27 15.47 -7.41
CA ILE A 7 13.86 15.38 -7.77
C ILE A 7 13.58 16.48 -8.80
N GLY A 8 13.71 16.14 -10.07
CA GLY A 8 13.25 16.98 -11.18
C GLY A 8 11.71 17.00 -11.28
N TYR A 9 11.19 17.53 -12.39
CA TYR A 9 9.79 17.33 -12.82
C TYR A 9 9.48 15.86 -13.16
N GLU A 10 10.48 14.98 -13.05
CA GLU A 10 10.47 13.56 -13.39
C GLU A 10 10.13 12.72 -12.16
N ASP A 11 9.67 11.50 -12.44
CA ASP A 11 9.26 10.51 -11.45
C ASP A 11 10.44 10.11 -10.55
N ILE A 12 10.16 9.81 -9.28
CA ILE A 12 11.22 9.63 -8.28
C ILE A 12 11.63 8.15 -8.27
N GLU A 13 12.82 7.81 -8.76
CA GLU A 13 13.34 6.45 -8.63
C GLU A 13 13.61 6.09 -7.15
N GLY A 14 13.16 4.91 -6.73
CA GLY A 14 13.40 4.41 -5.39
C GLY A 14 12.86 2.99 -5.17
N ALA A 15 12.91 2.53 -3.93
CA ALA A 15 12.33 1.25 -3.53
C ALA A 15 11.62 1.38 -2.19
N ILE A 16 10.53 0.62 -2.02
CA ILE A 16 9.88 0.43 -0.71
C ILE A 16 10.55 -0.76 -0.05
N LEU A 17 10.98 -0.61 1.20
CA LEU A 17 11.38 -1.76 2.02
C LEU A 17 10.19 -2.16 2.88
N LEU A 18 9.78 -3.42 2.78
CA LEU A 18 8.64 -3.95 3.54
C LEU A 18 9.03 -5.28 4.17
N ASP A 19 9.12 -5.27 5.49
CA ASP A 19 9.51 -6.43 6.28
C ASP A 19 8.38 -6.90 7.19
N TYR A 20 8.27 -8.21 7.37
CA TYR A 20 7.41 -8.84 8.37
C TYR A 20 8.20 -9.91 9.12
N TYR A 21 8.60 -9.60 10.35
CA TYR A 21 9.58 -10.39 11.12
C TYR A 21 10.89 -10.58 10.33
N ASP A 22 11.27 -11.82 10.03
CA ASP A 22 12.45 -12.21 9.26
C ASP A 22 12.18 -12.29 7.75
N GLN A 23 10.97 -11.94 7.31
CA GLN A 23 10.54 -12.03 5.92
C GLN A 23 10.61 -10.66 5.25
N HIS A 24 11.56 -10.53 4.31
CA HIS A 24 11.67 -9.38 3.42
C HIS A 24 10.68 -9.53 2.26
N ILE A 25 9.56 -8.82 2.33
CA ILE A 25 8.50 -8.85 1.31
C ILE A 25 8.94 -8.00 0.13
N LEU A 26 9.31 -6.74 0.37
CA LEU A 26 9.90 -5.84 -0.63
C LEU A 26 11.32 -5.46 -0.24
N THR A 27 12.22 -5.48 -1.22
CA THR A 27 13.64 -5.16 -1.07
C THR A 27 14.05 -4.06 -2.05
N ILE A 28 15.32 -3.66 -2.01
CA ILE A 28 15.88 -2.72 -2.99
C ILE A 28 15.86 -3.25 -4.43
N HIS A 29 15.69 -4.56 -4.64
CA HIS A 29 15.66 -5.15 -5.98
C HIS A 29 14.34 -4.86 -6.72
N GLU A 30 13.27 -4.60 -5.99
CA GLU A 30 11.96 -4.20 -6.52
C GLU A 30 11.84 -2.67 -6.55
N TRP A 31 12.80 -2.02 -7.21
CA TRP A 31 12.79 -0.57 -7.41
C TRP A 31 11.80 -0.17 -8.51
N ASP A 32 11.27 1.06 -8.40
CA ASP A 32 10.33 1.64 -9.35
C ASP A 32 10.29 3.18 -9.19
N TYR A 33 9.42 3.84 -9.95
CA TYR A 33 9.00 5.20 -9.63
C TYR A 33 8.18 5.19 -8.33
N ILE A 34 8.82 5.60 -7.25
CA ILE A 34 8.37 5.35 -5.88
C ILE A 34 7.08 6.11 -5.53
N ASP A 35 6.85 7.28 -6.13
CA ASP A 35 5.60 8.03 -5.99
C ASP A 35 4.44 7.33 -6.69
N VAL A 36 4.68 6.77 -7.88
CA VAL A 36 3.71 5.92 -8.58
C VAL A 36 3.45 4.63 -7.80
N LEU A 37 4.51 3.98 -7.30
CA LEU A 37 4.40 2.72 -6.55
C LEU A 37 3.62 2.90 -5.24
N TRP A 38 3.90 3.95 -4.46
CA TRP A 38 3.11 4.25 -3.26
C TRP A 38 1.63 4.49 -3.57
N ASN A 39 1.34 5.18 -4.67
CA ASN A 39 -0.04 5.40 -5.11
C ASN A 39 -0.72 4.08 -5.50
N ASN A 40 -0.07 3.26 -6.33
CA ASN A 40 -0.60 1.96 -6.75
C ASN A 40 -0.85 1.01 -5.57
N MET A 41 0.04 1.03 -4.57
CA MET A 41 -0.12 0.26 -3.34
C MET A 41 -1.34 0.71 -2.54
N ALA A 42 -1.56 2.02 -2.38
CA ALA A 42 -2.74 2.56 -1.70
C ALA A 42 -4.05 2.23 -2.45
N GLU A 43 -4.06 2.40 -3.77
CA GLU A 43 -5.21 2.04 -4.62
C GLU A 43 -5.52 0.53 -4.55
N SER A 44 -4.49 -0.30 -4.54
CA SER A 44 -4.65 -1.76 -4.39
C SER A 44 -5.24 -2.14 -3.03
N VAL A 45 -4.93 -1.38 -1.96
CA VAL A 45 -5.59 -1.55 -0.67
C VAL A 45 -7.09 -1.23 -0.78
N ASP A 46 -7.47 -0.10 -1.38
CA ASP A 46 -8.89 0.26 -1.54
C ASP A 46 -9.65 -0.74 -2.43
N GLU A 47 -9.04 -1.16 -3.53
CA GLU A 47 -9.61 -2.18 -4.40
C GLU A 47 -9.79 -3.51 -3.66
N CYS A 48 -8.80 -3.93 -2.87
CA CYS A 48 -8.88 -5.16 -2.10
C CYS A 48 -9.96 -5.09 -1.00
N LEU A 49 -10.15 -3.92 -0.37
CA LEU A 49 -11.25 -3.72 0.59
C LEU A 49 -12.63 -3.88 -0.08
N ARG A 50 -12.77 -3.41 -1.32
CA ARG A 50 -14.04 -3.43 -2.06
C ARG A 50 -14.33 -4.79 -2.72
N LYS A 51 -13.32 -5.44 -3.31
CA LYS A 51 -13.48 -6.65 -4.12
C LYS A 51 -13.00 -7.93 -3.44
N GLY A 52 -12.31 -7.81 -2.30
CA GLY A 52 -11.62 -8.92 -1.65
C GLY A 52 -10.30 -9.33 -2.34
N LYS A 53 -9.93 -8.70 -3.45
CA LYS A 53 -8.65 -8.92 -4.14
C LYS A 53 -8.21 -7.70 -4.93
N ALA A 54 -6.91 -7.55 -5.14
CA ALA A 54 -6.30 -6.54 -5.99
C ALA A 54 -4.95 -7.02 -6.53
N VAL A 55 -4.47 -6.37 -7.59
CA VAL A 55 -3.11 -6.56 -8.12
C VAL A 55 -2.45 -5.20 -8.18
N CYS A 56 -1.36 -5.03 -7.45
CA CYS A 56 -0.49 -3.87 -7.56
C CYS A 56 0.60 -4.18 -8.59
N SER A 57 0.53 -3.52 -9.74
CA SER A 57 1.56 -3.58 -10.78
C SER A 57 2.57 -2.45 -10.59
N PHE A 58 3.83 -2.80 -10.77
CA PHE A 58 4.95 -1.85 -10.82
C PHE A 58 5.02 -1.28 -12.25
N TRP A 59 5.51 -0.05 -12.40
CA TRP A 59 5.56 0.66 -13.67
C TRP A 59 6.75 0.22 -14.52
N GLU A 60 7.97 0.32 -14.00
CA GLU A 60 9.20 -0.10 -14.71
C GLU A 60 9.60 -1.54 -14.39
N CYS A 61 9.50 -1.97 -13.12
CA CYS A 61 9.77 -3.37 -12.79
C CYS A 61 8.61 -4.26 -13.28
N PRO A 62 8.86 -5.44 -13.89
CA PRO A 62 7.83 -6.46 -14.12
C PRO A 62 7.43 -7.19 -12.82
N CYS A 63 7.28 -6.43 -11.73
CA CYS A 63 6.94 -6.87 -10.40
C CYS A 63 5.42 -6.72 -10.19
N GLU A 64 4.81 -7.70 -9.52
CA GLU A 64 3.40 -7.64 -9.13
C GLU A 64 3.22 -8.15 -7.70
N ILE A 65 2.39 -7.43 -6.94
CA ILE A 65 1.91 -7.86 -5.62
C ILE A 65 0.42 -8.16 -5.73
N HIS A 66 0.05 -9.39 -5.43
CA HIS A 66 -1.33 -9.85 -5.44
C HIS A 66 -1.86 -9.85 -4.01
N LEU A 67 -2.91 -9.08 -3.79
CA LEU A 67 -3.61 -8.96 -2.51
C LEU A 67 -4.87 -9.81 -2.57
N ILE A 68 -5.02 -10.77 -1.66
CA ILE A 68 -6.19 -11.63 -1.59
C ILE A 68 -6.65 -11.68 -0.14
N ALA A 69 -7.78 -11.01 0.14
CA ALA A 69 -8.40 -11.04 1.46
C ALA A 69 -8.82 -12.47 1.81
N HIS A 70 -8.61 -12.84 3.08
CA HIS A 70 -8.97 -14.14 3.61
C HIS A 70 -9.81 -13.99 4.88
N GLU A 71 -10.41 -15.09 5.31
CA GLU A 71 -11.11 -15.19 6.58
C GLU A 71 -10.18 -14.87 7.78
N ASN A 72 -10.78 -14.63 8.94
CA ASN A 72 -10.07 -14.37 10.20
C ASN A 72 -9.19 -13.12 10.22
N ASP A 73 -9.50 -12.12 9.40
CA ASP A 73 -8.75 -10.86 9.29
C ASP A 73 -7.31 -11.01 8.79
N PHE A 74 -7.05 -12.06 8.01
CA PHE A 74 -5.78 -12.23 7.32
C PHE A 74 -5.87 -11.80 5.86
N ILE A 75 -4.72 -11.47 5.30
CA ILE A 75 -4.53 -11.26 3.87
C ILE A 75 -3.39 -12.16 3.39
N LYS A 76 -3.61 -12.76 2.23
CA LYS A 76 -2.57 -13.41 1.46
C LYS A 76 -1.95 -12.37 0.53
N VAL A 77 -0.64 -12.17 0.66
CA VAL A 77 0.16 -11.33 -0.22
C VAL A 77 1.06 -12.24 -1.04
N TYR A 78 0.87 -12.27 -2.36
CA TYR A 78 1.70 -13.05 -3.27
C TYR A 78 2.57 -12.14 -4.12
N THR A 79 3.83 -12.52 -4.33
CA THR A 79 4.81 -11.75 -5.08
C THR A 79 5.35 -12.56 -6.26
N ASN A 80 5.26 -12.01 -7.48
CA ASN A 80 5.56 -12.78 -8.70
C ASN A 80 7.07 -13.08 -8.89
N TRP A 81 7.96 -12.20 -8.43
CA TRP A 81 9.41 -12.30 -8.64
C TRP A 81 10.08 -13.44 -7.87
N ASN A 82 9.61 -13.72 -6.64
CA ASN A 82 10.13 -14.79 -5.79
C ASN A 82 9.13 -15.95 -5.59
N LYS A 83 7.91 -15.82 -6.16
CA LYS A 83 6.81 -16.79 -6.07
C LYS A 83 6.40 -17.15 -4.64
N LYS A 84 6.60 -16.25 -3.67
CA LYS A 84 6.26 -16.45 -2.26
C LYS A 84 4.85 -15.97 -1.93
N ASN A 85 4.30 -16.56 -0.87
CA ASN A 85 3.04 -16.15 -0.27
C ASN A 85 3.30 -15.77 1.19
N TYR A 86 2.81 -14.60 1.58
CA TYR A 86 2.88 -14.09 2.94
C TYR A 86 1.47 -14.01 3.52
N TRP A 87 1.31 -14.47 4.76
CA TRP A 87 0.06 -14.40 5.49
C TRP A 87 0.18 -13.35 6.57
N LEU A 88 -0.48 -12.22 6.37
CA LEU A 88 -0.33 -11.03 7.20
C LEU A 88 -1.64 -10.68 7.89
N PRO A 89 -1.60 -10.09 9.10
CA PRO A 89 -2.78 -9.46 9.68
C PRO A 89 -3.24 -8.32 8.76
N LYS A 90 -4.44 -8.45 8.18
CA LYS A 90 -4.95 -7.59 7.10
C LYS A 90 -4.99 -6.13 7.52
N LYS A 91 -5.56 -5.84 8.69
CA LYS A 91 -5.66 -4.46 9.21
C LYS A 91 -4.29 -3.84 9.41
N ALA A 92 -3.33 -4.58 9.99
CA ALA A 92 -1.98 -4.08 10.20
C ALA A 92 -1.28 -3.80 8.87
N PHE A 93 -1.33 -4.75 7.93
CA PHE A 93 -0.75 -4.59 6.60
C PHE A 93 -1.30 -3.35 5.86
N PHE A 94 -2.64 -3.23 5.73
CA PHE A 94 -3.26 -2.08 5.07
C PHE A 94 -2.91 -0.75 5.75
N THR A 95 -2.91 -0.72 7.08
CA THR A 95 -2.54 0.49 7.84
C THR A 95 -1.09 0.88 7.58
N THR A 96 -0.16 -0.08 7.58
CA THR A 96 1.27 0.18 7.30
C THR A 96 1.48 0.77 5.89
N ILE A 97 0.81 0.22 4.87
CA ILE A 97 0.90 0.74 3.50
C ILE A 97 0.41 2.19 3.41
N LEU A 98 -0.77 2.48 3.96
CA LEU A 98 -1.37 3.81 3.89
C LEU A 98 -0.59 4.86 4.71
N LEU A 99 -0.07 4.47 5.88
CA LEU A 99 0.79 5.35 6.67
C LEU A 99 2.11 5.66 5.95
N GLY A 100 2.75 4.64 5.35
CA GLY A 100 3.97 4.82 4.57
C GLY A 100 3.77 5.75 3.37
N ALA A 101 2.69 5.54 2.61
CA ALA A 101 2.33 6.42 1.49
C ALA A 101 2.10 7.88 1.95
N ASN A 102 1.36 8.07 3.04
CA ASN A 102 1.10 9.41 3.59
C ASN A 102 2.37 10.11 4.09
N GLU A 103 3.24 9.39 4.78
CA GLU A 103 4.51 9.95 5.21
C GLU A 103 5.36 10.39 4.02
N PHE A 104 5.45 9.54 2.99
CA PHE A 104 6.17 9.82 1.76
C PHE A 104 5.65 11.10 1.07
N PHE A 105 4.35 11.19 0.80
CA PHE A 105 3.76 12.35 0.11
C PHE A 105 3.82 13.64 0.94
N ARG A 106 3.73 13.53 2.27
CA ARG A 106 3.92 14.67 3.17
C ARG A 106 5.34 15.21 3.10
N CYS A 107 6.35 14.33 3.04
CA CYS A 107 7.75 14.73 2.89
C CYS A 107 8.01 15.46 1.56
N LEU A 108 7.32 15.09 0.48
CA LEU A 108 7.39 15.79 -0.81
C LEU A 108 6.61 17.11 -0.86
N SER A 109 5.64 17.31 0.04
CA SER A 109 4.83 18.52 0.12
C SER A 109 5.37 19.55 1.13
N SER A 110 6.45 19.23 1.86
CA SER A 110 7.00 20.05 2.95
C SER A 110 8.20 20.91 2.50
N PRO A 111 8.31 22.17 2.96
CA PRO A 111 9.48 23.02 2.67
C PRO A 111 10.81 22.39 3.11
N PRO A 112 11.95 22.72 2.47
CA PRO A 112 12.12 23.70 1.38
C PRO A 112 11.76 23.16 -0.02
N TRP A 113 11.12 22.00 -0.10
CA TRP A 113 10.96 21.22 -1.33
C TRP A 113 9.50 21.20 -1.78
N GLN A 114 8.96 22.36 -2.19
CA GLN A 114 7.65 22.42 -2.85
C GLN A 114 7.79 22.03 -4.32
N HIS A 115 7.76 20.72 -4.58
CA HIS A 115 7.78 20.22 -5.96
C HIS A 115 6.37 20.14 -6.57
N ARG A 116 5.39 19.60 -5.80
CA ARG A 116 3.98 19.41 -6.18
C ARG A 116 3.13 19.38 -4.89
N THR A 117 1.84 19.67 -4.97
CA THR A 117 0.93 19.50 -3.82
C THR A 117 0.25 18.14 -3.89
N TYR A 118 0.57 17.24 -2.95
CA TYR A 118 -0.05 15.91 -2.85
C TYR A 118 -1.19 15.86 -1.83
N GLU A 119 -1.73 17.01 -1.43
CA GLU A 119 -2.83 17.11 -0.47
C GLU A 119 -4.05 16.24 -0.85
N PRO A 120 -4.52 16.18 -2.11
CA PRO A 120 -5.62 15.29 -2.49
C PRO A 120 -5.30 13.81 -2.26
N THR A 121 -4.08 13.36 -2.59
CA THR A 121 -3.63 11.98 -2.37
C THR A 121 -3.57 11.64 -0.88
N ILE A 122 -3.07 12.56 -0.05
CA ILE A 122 -3.01 12.39 1.41
C ILE A 122 -4.42 12.27 1.98
N VAL A 123 -5.34 13.15 1.58
CA VAL A 123 -6.76 13.08 2.00
C VAL A 123 -7.40 11.77 1.57
N HIS A 124 -7.18 11.34 0.32
CA HIS A 124 -7.71 10.08 -0.20
C HIS A 124 -7.24 8.87 0.62
N ASN A 125 -5.95 8.81 0.95
CA ASN A 125 -5.41 7.75 1.78
C ASN A 125 -6.04 7.72 3.18
N PHE A 126 -6.33 8.88 3.78
CA PHE A 126 -7.06 8.95 5.05
C PHE A 126 -8.50 8.45 4.94
N ASP A 127 -9.18 8.71 3.81
CA ASP A 127 -10.50 8.14 3.56
C ASP A 127 -10.44 6.61 3.50
N ILE A 128 -9.41 6.04 2.84
CA ILE A 128 -9.18 4.59 2.84
C ILE A 128 -8.90 4.08 4.26
N MET A 129 -8.08 4.77 5.05
CA MET A 129 -7.84 4.42 6.46
C MET A 129 -9.14 4.39 7.27
N GLY A 130 -10.06 5.33 7.03
CA GLY A 130 -11.40 5.33 7.62
C GLY A 130 -12.21 4.08 7.27
N LYS A 131 -12.09 3.57 6.04
CA LYS A 131 -12.69 2.28 5.62
C LYS A 131 -12.03 1.11 6.35
N VAL A 132 -10.70 1.09 6.45
CA VAL A 132 -9.93 0.05 7.16
C VAL A 132 -10.32 -0.03 8.64
N ALA A 133 -10.50 1.12 9.30
CA ALA A 133 -10.87 1.19 10.71
C ALA A 133 -12.27 0.60 10.98
N LYS A 134 -13.23 0.87 10.09
CA LYS A 134 -14.62 0.35 10.19
C LYS A 134 -14.70 -1.15 9.91
N TYR A 135 -13.73 -1.71 9.17
CA TYR A 135 -13.71 -3.12 8.80
C TYR A 135 -13.57 -4.07 10.01
N SER A 136 -12.96 -3.61 11.11
CA SER A 136 -12.86 -4.41 12.35
C SER A 136 -14.13 -4.41 13.20
N ASP A 137 -15.10 -3.54 12.91
CA ASP A 137 -16.35 -3.40 13.68
C ASP A 137 -17.52 -4.19 13.05
N SER A 138 -17.35 -4.65 11.81
CA SER A 138 -18.43 -5.23 11.00
C SER A 138 -18.32 -6.74 10.82
N ARG A 139 -18.20 -7.52 11.89
CA ARG A 139 -18.43 -8.98 11.81
C ARG A 139 -19.59 -9.42 12.70
N TRP A 140 -20.67 -9.84 12.02
CA TRP A 140 -21.82 -10.67 12.44
C TRP A 140 -23.14 -9.99 12.83
N ARG A 141 -23.84 -9.44 11.84
CA ARG A 141 -25.20 -9.85 11.46
C ARG A 141 -25.05 -10.23 9.98
N ASP A 142 -24.83 -11.48 9.61
CA ASP A 142 -25.89 -12.47 9.52
C ASP A 142 -25.35 -13.85 9.84
N GLY A 143 -25.97 -14.43 10.86
CA GLY A 143 -25.80 -15.79 11.31
C GLY A 143 -27.03 -16.14 12.14
N GLN A 144 -28.21 -16.05 11.49
CA GLN A 144 -29.51 -16.65 11.82
C GLN A 144 -30.58 -15.79 11.15
N ASP A 145 -31.11 -16.26 10.02
CA ASP A 145 -32.55 -16.35 9.82
C ASP A 145 -32.86 -17.17 8.55
N ASN A 146 -33.46 -18.33 8.84
CA ASN A 146 -34.45 -19.07 8.04
C ASN A 146 -33.99 -20.05 6.94
N LEU A 147 -34.11 -21.33 7.32
CA LEU A 147 -34.57 -22.51 6.54
C LEU A 147 -33.71 -23.00 5.38
#